data_AF-A0A942DIR8-F1
#
_entry.id   AF-A0A942DIR8-F1
#
_cell.length_a   1.000
_cell.length_b   1.000
_cell.length_c   1.000
_cell.angle_alpha   90.00
_cell.angle_beta   90.00
_cell.angle_gamma   90.00
#
_symmetry.space_group_name_H-M   'P 1'
#
loop_
_entity.id
_entity.type
_entity.pdbx_description
1 polymer ?
#
loop_
_entity_poly.entity_id
_entity_poly.type
_entity_poly.pdbx_seq_one_letter_code
_entity_poly.pdbx_strand_id
1 'polypeptide(L)'
;MDARWLSYKEQAERAIQQNKLEHAESLWYAALQDAEGFAPNDPRLTITLECLAEVLFKQRKYAQAEPLCARTLQIYEDTIGPEHPDVGILANNLAMLYHMQDKFEDAERLYKKALTVQTKALGSKHPEVINLLGNYANLLFRVHRDAEGEQLRAMAKSATTGKWNMSGRYQAYNAGGAAPQQAQPPQPQRHSQQQQSDTLPTLGKILASSTPPPIQKPVMPESPQMPLPPSSKEAPPTQSGIGRLVQQRKDSQKSS
;
A
#
# COMPACT_ATOMS: atom_id res chain seq x y z
N MET A 1 20.08 -24.53 17.79
CA MET A 1 19.22 -23.39 17.42
C MET A 1 18.99 -23.41 15.91
N ASP A 2 20.05 -23.46 15.12
CA ASP A 2 20.02 -23.38 13.63
C ASP A 2 19.15 -24.43 12.93
N ALA A 3 19.21 -25.69 13.38
CA ALA A 3 18.47 -26.79 12.74
C ALA A 3 16.94 -26.65 12.87
N ARG A 4 16.45 -26.04 13.97
CA ARG A 4 15.01 -25.82 14.16
C ARG A 4 14.49 -24.71 13.25
N TRP A 5 15.19 -23.57 13.21
CA TRP A 5 14.88 -22.48 12.28
C TRP A 5 14.81 -22.96 10.83
N LEU A 6 15.81 -23.73 10.40
CA LEU A 6 15.84 -24.25 9.02
C LEU A 6 14.64 -25.18 8.74
N SER A 7 14.29 -26.04 9.70
CA SER A 7 13.12 -26.91 9.58
C SER A 7 11.82 -26.11 9.45
N TYR A 8 11.63 -25.06 10.26
CA TYR A 8 10.45 -24.19 10.17
C TYR A 8 10.41 -23.46 8.83
N LYS A 9 11.53 -22.90 8.37
CA LYS A 9 11.66 -22.26 7.05
C LYS A 9 11.23 -23.20 5.93
N GLU A 10 11.80 -24.39 5.86
CA GLU A 10 11.48 -25.33 4.77
C GLU A 10 10.02 -25.77 4.80
N GLN A 11 9.46 -26.00 5.99
CA GLN A 11 8.04 -26.35 6.14
C GLN A 11 7.14 -25.19 5.72
N ALA A 12 7.51 -23.95 6.06
CA ALA A 12 6.76 -22.76 5.69
C ALA A 12 6.75 -22.56 4.17
N GLU A 13 7.91 -22.72 3.52
CA GLU A 13 8.04 -22.68 2.05
C GLU A 13 7.19 -23.76 1.36
N ARG A 14 7.19 -24.99 1.88
CA ARG A 14 6.30 -26.06 1.38
C ARG A 14 4.82 -25.72 1.60
N ALA A 15 4.46 -25.13 2.74
CA ALA A 15 3.09 -24.71 3.01
C ALA A 15 2.63 -23.61 2.03
N ILE A 16 3.50 -22.65 1.70
CA ILE A 16 3.23 -21.62 0.68
C ILE A 16 3.00 -22.25 -0.69
N GLN A 17 3.84 -23.22 -1.11
CA GLN A 17 3.66 -23.94 -2.38
C GLN A 17 2.31 -24.69 -2.44
N GLN A 18 1.81 -25.15 -1.30
CA GLN A 18 0.50 -25.78 -1.16
C GLN A 18 -0.64 -24.78 -0.96
N ASN A 19 -0.37 -23.48 -1.04
CA ASN A 19 -1.32 -22.38 -0.78
C ASN A 19 -1.94 -22.41 0.64
N LYS A 20 -1.25 -23.01 1.62
CA LYS A 20 -1.67 -23.08 3.03
C LYS A 20 -1.08 -21.90 3.81
N LEU A 21 -1.57 -20.69 3.55
CA LEU A 21 -0.98 -19.45 4.06
C LEU A 21 -1.03 -19.32 5.59
N GLU A 22 -2.10 -19.78 6.25
CA GLU A 22 -2.23 -19.75 7.71
C GLU A 22 -1.23 -20.68 8.40
N HIS A 23 -0.98 -21.85 7.78
CA HIS A 23 0.03 -22.78 8.26
C HIS A 23 1.44 -22.21 8.06
N ALA A 24 1.70 -21.60 6.89
CA ALA A 24 2.95 -20.92 6.62
C ALA A 24 3.21 -19.77 7.60
N GLU A 25 2.19 -18.97 7.93
CA GLU A 25 2.26 -17.90 8.93
C GLU A 25 2.67 -18.45 10.30
N SER A 26 2.02 -19.52 10.76
CA SER A 26 2.32 -20.15 12.03
C SER A 26 3.78 -20.63 12.09
N LEU A 27 4.27 -21.23 10.99
CA LEU A 27 5.65 -21.70 10.87
C LEU A 27 6.65 -20.54 10.82
N TRP A 28 6.33 -19.44 10.14
CA TRP A 28 7.19 -18.27 10.11
C TRP A 28 7.25 -17.53 11.46
N TYR A 29 6.16 -17.50 12.23
CA TYR A 29 6.21 -17.01 13.62
C TYR A 29 7.08 -17.90 14.51
N ALA A 30 7.02 -19.22 14.35
CA ALA A 30 7.91 -20.14 15.07
C ALA A 30 9.38 -19.94 14.66
N ALA A 31 9.65 -19.76 13.36
CA ALA A 31 10.98 -19.40 12.88
C ALA A 31 11.43 -18.04 13.44
N LEU A 32 10.53 -17.07 13.61
CA LEU A 32 10.87 -15.75 14.13
C LEU A 32 11.35 -15.84 15.56
N GLN A 33 10.66 -16.60 16.41
CA GLN A 33 11.08 -16.83 17.80
C GLN A 33 12.50 -17.40 17.90
N ASP A 34 12.84 -18.36 17.04
CA ASP A 34 14.21 -18.88 16.96
C ASP A 34 15.19 -17.84 16.39
N ALA A 35 14.74 -17.02 15.43
CA ALA A 35 15.56 -16.02 14.76
C ALA A 35 15.92 -14.82 15.66
N GLU A 36 15.05 -14.44 16.60
CA GLU A 36 15.33 -13.43 17.63
C GLU A 36 16.50 -13.79 18.54
N GLY A 37 16.86 -15.08 18.61
CA GLY A 37 18.01 -15.56 19.38
C GLY A 37 19.36 -15.35 18.66
N PHE A 38 19.36 -14.98 17.38
CA PHE A 38 20.58 -14.70 16.62
C PHE A 38 21.00 -13.22 16.75
N ALA A 39 22.14 -12.87 16.14
CA ALA A 39 22.57 -11.48 16.09
C ALA A 39 21.52 -10.60 15.36
N PRO A 40 21.35 -9.32 15.75
CA PRO A 40 20.36 -8.42 15.13
C PRO A 40 20.52 -8.23 13.60
N ASN A 41 21.72 -8.47 13.07
CA ASN A 41 22.05 -8.37 11.65
C ASN A 41 22.20 -9.74 10.98
N ASP A 42 21.78 -10.82 11.65
CA ASP A 42 21.86 -12.17 11.11
C ASP A 42 20.89 -12.32 9.92
N PRO A 43 21.33 -12.85 8.78
CA PRO A 43 20.48 -13.06 7.61
C PRO A 43 19.21 -13.85 7.93
N ARG A 44 19.23 -14.76 8.90
CA ARG A 44 18.05 -15.56 9.26
C ARG A 44 16.92 -14.71 9.81
N LEU A 45 17.25 -13.68 10.58
CA LEU A 45 16.25 -12.75 11.11
C LEU A 45 15.62 -11.95 9.99
N THR A 46 16.43 -11.39 9.09
CA THR A 46 15.90 -10.61 7.96
C THR A 46 15.06 -11.48 7.04
N ILE A 47 15.54 -12.69 6.69
CA ILE A 47 14.79 -13.69 5.91
C ILE A 47 13.43 -13.99 6.54
N THR A 48 13.38 -14.20 7.85
CA THR A 48 12.14 -14.53 8.54
C THR A 48 11.16 -13.36 8.61
N LEU A 49 11.62 -12.17 8.97
CA LEU A 49 10.80 -10.95 9.01
C LEU A 49 10.18 -10.68 7.64
N GLU A 50 11.02 -10.78 6.62
CA GLU A 50 10.63 -10.70 5.23
C GLU A 50 9.53 -11.73 4.93
N CYS A 51 9.81 -13.03 4.99
CA CYS A 51 8.88 -14.06 4.53
C CYS A 51 7.55 -14.04 5.29
N LEU A 52 7.57 -13.70 6.58
CA LEU A 52 6.36 -13.51 7.37
C LEU A 52 5.54 -12.32 6.85
N ALA A 53 6.18 -11.18 6.55
CA ALA A 53 5.51 -10.02 5.99
C ALA A 53 4.84 -10.33 4.63
N GLU A 54 5.47 -11.14 3.78
CA GLU A 54 4.87 -11.59 2.51
C GLU A 54 3.59 -12.39 2.74
N VAL A 55 3.65 -13.37 3.65
CA VAL A 55 2.51 -14.23 3.96
C VAL A 55 1.36 -13.42 4.56
N LEU A 56 1.66 -12.47 5.44
CA LEU A 56 0.67 -11.54 5.99
C LEU A 56 0.08 -10.62 4.91
N PHE A 57 0.91 -10.11 3.99
CA PHE A 57 0.44 -9.30 2.86
C PHE A 57 -0.52 -10.08 1.96
N LYS A 58 -0.19 -11.33 1.60
CA LYS A 58 -1.05 -12.21 0.79
C LYS A 58 -2.40 -12.49 1.47
N GLN A 59 -2.41 -12.52 2.80
CA GLN A 59 -3.62 -12.64 3.61
C GLN A 59 -4.32 -11.30 3.88
N ARG A 60 -3.83 -10.19 3.31
CA ARG A 60 -4.33 -8.82 3.53
C ARG A 60 -4.23 -8.33 4.97
N LYS A 61 -3.37 -8.94 5.80
CA LYS A 61 -3.06 -8.54 7.18
C LYS A 61 -2.01 -7.41 7.19
N TYR A 62 -2.30 -6.29 6.50
CA TYR A 62 -1.32 -5.24 6.24
C TYR A 62 -0.75 -4.58 7.50
N ALA A 63 -1.59 -4.34 8.50
CA ALA A 63 -1.17 -3.76 9.78
C ALA A 63 -0.18 -4.66 10.55
N GLN A 64 -0.23 -5.98 10.34
CA GLN A 64 0.72 -6.92 10.96
C GLN A 64 2.02 -7.03 10.15
N ALA A 65 1.96 -6.86 8.83
CA ALA A 65 3.14 -6.87 7.96
C ALA A 65 3.99 -5.58 8.08
N GLU A 66 3.35 -4.43 8.33
CA GLU A 66 4.01 -3.12 8.48
C GLU A 66 5.22 -3.13 9.43
N PRO A 67 5.10 -3.52 10.71
CA PRO A 67 6.23 -3.50 11.64
C PRO A 67 7.36 -4.45 11.22
N LEU A 68 7.06 -5.55 10.53
CA LEU A 68 8.06 -6.48 10.03
C LEU A 68 8.88 -5.85 8.90
N CYS A 69 8.20 -5.26 7.90
CA CYS A 69 8.89 -4.56 6.81
C CYS A 69 9.67 -3.34 7.30
N ALA A 70 9.13 -2.56 8.25
CA ALA A 70 9.83 -1.42 8.83
C ALA A 70 11.10 -1.86 9.57
N ARG A 71 11.04 -2.97 10.32
CA ARG A 71 12.21 -3.53 10.99
C ARG A 71 13.26 -4.04 10.01
N THR A 72 12.85 -4.77 8.96
CA THR A 72 13.78 -5.20 7.92
C THR A 72 14.45 -4.00 7.25
N LEU A 73 13.68 -2.96 6.88
CA LEU A 73 14.24 -1.74 6.29
C LEU A 73 15.32 -1.12 7.18
N GLN A 74 15.06 -0.99 8.48
CA GLN A 74 16.04 -0.45 9.44
C GLN A 74 17.32 -1.29 9.50
N ILE A 75 17.20 -2.63 9.57
CA ILE A 75 18.36 -3.53 9.58
C ILE A 75 19.21 -3.34 8.32
N TYR A 76 18.58 -3.18 7.14
CA TYR A 76 19.31 -2.97 5.89
C TYR A 76 19.97 -1.59 5.83
N GLU A 77 19.27 -0.55 6.28
CA GLU A 77 19.84 0.80 6.35
C GLU A 77 21.08 0.84 7.24
N ASP A 78 21.05 0.13 8.38
CA ASP A 78 22.17 0.08 9.33
C ASP A 78 23.33 -0.81 8.85
N THR A 79 23.05 -1.86 8.08
CA THR A 79 24.06 -2.86 7.68
C THR A 79 24.76 -2.53 6.36
N ILE A 80 24.02 -2.10 5.35
CA ILE A 80 24.53 -1.89 3.98
C ILE A 80 24.36 -0.44 3.49
N GLY A 81 23.72 0.40 4.31
CA GLY A 81 23.58 1.84 4.06
C GLY A 81 22.31 2.22 3.28
N PRO A 82 21.81 3.46 3.45
CA PRO A 82 20.50 3.89 2.96
C PRO A 82 20.40 4.04 1.43
N GLU A 83 21.54 4.05 0.73
CA GLU A 83 21.61 4.22 -0.73
C GLU A 83 21.69 2.87 -1.47
N HIS A 84 21.66 1.73 -0.76
CA HIS A 84 21.72 0.42 -1.38
C HIS A 84 20.42 0.11 -2.16
N PRO A 85 20.47 -0.49 -3.36
CA PRO A 85 19.26 -0.83 -4.13
C PRO A 85 18.24 -1.65 -3.33
N ASP A 86 18.70 -2.55 -2.46
CA ASP A 86 17.82 -3.36 -1.60
C ASP A 86 17.04 -2.53 -0.57
N VAL A 87 17.63 -1.45 -0.04
CA VAL A 87 16.91 -0.47 0.80
C VAL A 87 15.81 0.19 -0.02
N GLY A 88 16.08 0.52 -1.28
CA GLY A 88 15.07 1.05 -2.20
C GLY A 88 13.92 0.08 -2.46
N ILE A 89 14.20 -1.23 -2.52
CA ILE A 89 13.17 -2.27 -2.68
C ILE A 89 12.32 -2.40 -1.41
N LEU A 90 12.94 -2.44 -0.24
CA LEU A 90 12.24 -2.52 1.05
C LEU A 90 11.39 -1.27 1.32
N ALA A 91 11.89 -0.09 0.96
CA ALA A 91 11.14 1.16 1.04
C ALA A 91 9.87 1.12 0.15
N ASN A 92 9.96 0.57 -1.07
CA ASN A 92 8.80 0.34 -1.93
C ASN A 92 7.77 -0.61 -1.28
N ASN A 93 8.23 -1.69 -0.66
CA ASN A 93 7.36 -2.66 0.00
C ASN A 93 6.61 -2.04 1.21
N LEU A 94 7.32 -1.26 2.04
CA LEU A 94 6.69 -0.54 3.14
C LEU A 94 5.73 0.56 2.64
N ALA A 95 6.06 1.24 1.54
CA ALA A 95 5.15 2.18 0.89
C ALA A 95 3.86 1.50 0.43
N MET A 96 3.94 0.30 -0.15
CA MET A 96 2.76 -0.48 -0.52
C MET A 96 1.89 -0.83 0.69
N LEU A 97 2.51 -1.19 1.82
CA LEU A 97 1.77 -1.48 3.06
C LEU A 97 1.04 -0.26 3.60
N TYR A 98 1.67 0.91 3.56
CA TYR A 98 1.01 2.17 3.92
C TYR A 98 -0.10 2.54 2.95
N HIS A 99 0.12 2.37 1.66
CA HIS A 99 -0.89 2.58 0.62
C HIS A 99 -2.12 1.68 0.85
N MET A 100 -1.94 0.40 1.18
CA MET A 100 -3.05 -0.52 1.47
C MET A 100 -3.78 -0.22 2.79
N GLN A 101 -3.21 0.64 3.63
CA GLN A 101 -3.79 1.09 4.90
C GLN A 101 -4.25 2.57 4.84
N ASP A 102 -4.31 3.16 3.65
CA ASP A 102 -4.72 4.55 3.42
C ASP A 102 -3.81 5.62 4.08
N LYS A 103 -2.59 5.23 4.47
CA LYS A 103 -1.54 6.12 4.98
C LYS A 103 -0.77 6.74 3.81
N PHE A 104 -1.46 7.56 3.01
CA PHE A 104 -0.94 8.00 1.71
C PHE A 104 0.32 8.87 1.79
N GLU A 105 0.42 9.74 2.78
CA GLU A 105 1.57 10.65 2.94
C GLU A 105 2.86 9.88 3.23
N ASP A 106 2.78 8.88 4.12
CA ASP A 106 3.89 8.00 4.45
C ASP A 106 4.30 7.14 3.25
N ALA A 107 3.32 6.60 2.53
CA ALA A 107 3.56 5.85 1.30
C ALA A 107 4.26 6.70 0.23
N GLU A 108 3.79 7.92 -0.02
CA GLU A 108 4.38 8.85 -0.99
C GLU A 108 5.85 9.16 -0.66
N ARG A 109 6.14 9.46 0.61
CA ARG A 109 7.51 9.71 1.07
C ARG A 109 8.43 8.53 0.76
N LEU A 110 7.99 7.32 1.05
CA LEU A 110 8.76 6.11 0.79
C LEU A 110 8.89 5.78 -0.71
N TYR A 111 7.85 6.01 -1.51
CA TYR A 111 7.94 5.84 -2.97
C TYR A 111 8.97 6.80 -3.59
N LYS A 112 9.03 8.07 -3.14
CA LYS A 112 10.05 9.03 -3.59
C LYS A 112 11.47 8.61 -3.21
N LYS A 113 11.65 8.12 -1.97
CA LYS A 113 12.94 7.57 -1.50
C LYS A 113 13.36 6.37 -2.34
N ALA A 114 12.47 5.40 -2.52
CA ALA A 114 12.70 4.21 -3.33
C ALA A 114 13.07 4.58 -4.78
N LEU A 115 12.37 5.55 -5.39
CA LEU A 115 12.63 5.95 -6.77
C LEU A 115 14.02 6.54 -6.93
N THR A 116 14.44 7.37 -5.97
CA THR A 116 15.76 7.99 -5.98
C THR A 116 16.86 6.94 -5.88
N VAL A 117 16.75 6.04 -4.90
CA VAL A 117 17.74 4.98 -4.65
C VAL A 117 17.81 4.00 -5.82
N GLN A 118 16.68 3.44 -6.23
CA GLN A 118 16.66 2.42 -7.27
C GLN A 118 17.01 2.97 -8.66
N THR A 119 16.58 4.19 -9.00
CA THR A 119 16.93 4.80 -10.29
C THR A 119 18.42 5.08 -10.39
N LYS A 120 19.06 5.53 -9.29
CA LYS A 120 20.50 5.79 -9.25
C LYS A 120 21.31 4.49 -9.34
N ALA A 121 20.88 3.43 -8.66
CA ALA A 121 21.60 2.16 -8.61
C ALA A 121 21.41 1.29 -9.86
N LEU A 122 20.16 1.17 -10.36
CA LEU A 122 19.79 0.20 -11.39
C LEU A 122 19.55 0.84 -12.76
N GLY A 123 19.37 2.16 -12.79
CA GLY A 123 18.89 2.88 -13.96
C GLY A 123 17.38 2.76 -14.16
N SER A 124 16.83 3.74 -14.86
CA SER A 124 15.38 3.90 -15.03
C SER A 124 14.67 2.86 -15.90
N LYS A 125 15.43 2.14 -16.72
CA LYS A 125 14.91 1.08 -17.59
C LYS A 125 14.80 -0.25 -16.84
N HIS A 126 15.29 -0.31 -15.60
CA HIS A 126 15.22 -1.51 -14.80
C HIS A 126 13.76 -1.85 -14.48
N PRO A 127 13.33 -3.13 -14.60
CA PRO A 127 11.97 -3.56 -14.30
C PRO A 127 11.47 -3.10 -12.92
N GLU A 128 12.33 -3.14 -11.90
CA GLU A 128 11.97 -2.69 -10.54
C GLU A 128 11.61 -1.20 -10.48
N VAL A 129 12.34 -0.34 -11.19
CA VAL A 129 12.02 1.10 -11.25
C VAL A 129 10.71 1.32 -12.01
N ILE A 130 10.45 0.55 -13.06
CA ILE A 130 9.21 0.62 -13.85
C ILE A 130 8.00 0.21 -13.00
N ASN A 131 8.13 -0.86 -12.23
CA ASN A 131 7.08 -1.32 -11.31
C ASN A 131 6.82 -0.29 -10.21
N LEU A 132 7.87 0.27 -9.62
CA LEU A 132 7.80 1.31 -8.62
C LEU A 132 7.08 2.57 -9.12
N LEU A 133 7.38 3.01 -10.35
CA LEU A 133 6.64 4.11 -11.00
C LEU A 133 5.14 3.79 -11.12
N GLY A 134 4.79 2.55 -11.47
CA GLY A 134 3.40 2.10 -11.53
C GLY A 134 2.69 2.08 -10.18
N ASN A 135 3.35 1.58 -9.14
CA ASN A 135 2.83 1.55 -7.77
C ASN A 135 2.57 2.97 -7.24
N TYR A 136 3.52 3.87 -7.48
CA TYR A 136 3.38 5.24 -7.06
C TYR A 136 2.30 5.99 -7.87
N ALA A 137 2.18 5.73 -9.17
CA ALA A 137 1.06 6.26 -9.97
C ALA A 137 -0.30 5.83 -9.40
N ASN A 138 -0.44 4.58 -8.97
CA ASN A 138 -1.68 4.09 -8.36
C ASN A 138 -2.02 4.82 -7.07
N LEU A 139 -1.03 5.13 -6.23
CA LEU A 139 -1.23 5.97 -5.05
C LEU A 139 -1.74 7.37 -5.44
N LEU A 140 -1.15 7.99 -6.46
CA LEU A 140 -1.55 9.33 -6.92
C LEU A 140 -3.01 9.35 -7.42
N PHE A 141 -3.45 8.31 -8.12
CA PHE A 141 -4.86 8.17 -8.51
C PHE A 141 -5.79 8.05 -7.31
N ARG A 142 -5.35 7.40 -6.23
CA ARG A 142 -6.16 7.30 -5.00
C ARG A 142 -6.33 8.61 -4.27
N VAL A 143 -5.36 9.51 -4.37
CA VAL A 143 -5.42 10.86 -3.78
C VAL A 143 -5.88 11.93 -4.78
N HIS A 144 -6.50 11.53 -5.89
CA HIS A 144 -7.03 12.42 -6.95
C HIS A 144 -5.98 13.34 -7.60
N ARG A 145 -4.72 12.93 -7.62
CA ARG A 145 -3.61 13.61 -8.31
C ARG A 145 -3.37 12.98 -9.68
N ASP A 146 -4.43 12.91 -10.48
CA ASP A 146 -4.47 12.12 -11.72
C ASP A 146 -3.44 12.57 -12.75
N ALA A 147 -3.20 13.89 -12.87
CA ALA A 147 -2.21 14.42 -13.79
C ALA A 147 -0.79 13.92 -13.47
N GLU A 148 -0.42 13.85 -12.20
CA GLU A 148 0.89 13.34 -11.77
C GLU A 148 0.96 11.82 -11.90
N GLY A 149 -0.13 11.11 -11.59
CA GLY A 149 -0.24 9.66 -11.81
C GLY A 149 -0.04 9.28 -13.28
N GLU A 150 -0.68 9.99 -14.21
CA GLU A 150 -0.51 9.77 -15.65
C GLU A 150 0.92 10.09 -16.12
N GLN A 151 1.57 11.10 -15.54
CA GLN A 151 2.97 11.38 -15.82
C GLN A 151 3.85 10.19 -15.44
N LEU A 152 3.72 9.64 -14.23
CA LEU A 152 4.49 8.47 -13.80
C LEU A 152 4.19 7.23 -14.65
N ARG A 153 2.94 7.01 -15.03
CA ARG A 153 2.53 5.92 -15.93
C ARG A 153 3.14 6.07 -17.33
N ALA A 154 3.19 7.29 -17.86
CA ALA A 154 3.85 7.59 -19.12
C ALA A 154 5.38 7.37 -19.02
N MET A 155 5.99 7.73 -17.89
CA MET A 155 7.41 7.44 -17.63
C MET A 155 7.67 5.93 -17.64
N ALA A 156 6.88 5.13 -16.91
CA ALA A 156 6.99 3.68 -16.90
C ALA A 156 6.88 3.08 -18.33
N LYS A 157 5.89 3.52 -19.13
CA LYS A 157 5.72 3.09 -20.52
C LYS A 157 6.86 3.51 -21.45
N SER A 158 7.44 4.69 -21.24
CA SER A 158 8.58 5.14 -22.04
C SER A 158 9.88 4.40 -21.67
N ALA A 159 10.02 4.00 -20.41
CA ALA A 159 11.14 3.19 -19.93
C ALA A 159 11.09 1.78 -20.51
N THR A 160 9.91 1.15 -20.58
CA THR A 160 9.73 -0.17 -21.23
C THR A 160 10.00 -0.13 -22.73
N THR A 161 9.64 0.96 -23.41
CA THR A 161 9.88 1.13 -24.85
C THR A 161 11.28 1.64 -25.20
N GLY A 162 12.14 1.87 -24.20
CA GLY A 162 13.52 2.32 -24.38
C GLY A 162 13.67 3.80 -24.76
N LYS A 163 12.57 4.55 -24.91
CA LYS A 163 12.52 5.95 -25.36
C LYS A 163 12.73 6.99 -24.26
N TRP A 164 12.88 6.56 -23.00
CA TRP A 164 13.02 7.47 -21.88
C TRP A 164 14.42 8.11 -21.81
N ASN A 165 14.47 9.45 -21.70
CA ASN A 165 15.67 10.25 -21.46
C ASN A 165 15.58 11.01 -20.13
N MET A 166 16.61 10.88 -19.28
CA MET A 166 16.54 11.25 -17.86
C MET A 166 16.73 12.74 -17.55
N SER A 167 16.91 13.60 -18.54
CA SER A 167 17.53 14.92 -18.30
C SER A 167 16.56 16.09 -18.06
N GLY A 168 15.24 15.90 -18.11
CA GLY A 168 14.31 17.04 -17.95
C GLY A 168 13.10 16.78 -17.08
N ARG A 169 12.40 15.66 -17.30
CA ARG A 169 11.09 15.43 -16.66
C ARG A 169 11.17 14.95 -15.20
N TYR A 170 12.21 14.20 -14.83
CA TYR A 170 12.39 13.74 -13.45
C TYR A 170 12.95 14.85 -12.52
N GLN A 171 13.82 15.72 -13.05
CA GLN A 171 14.30 16.89 -12.31
C GLN A 171 13.16 17.86 -12.00
N ALA A 172 12.24 18.09 -12.94
CA ALA A 172 11.04 18.89 -12.68
C ALA A 172 10.11 18.25 -11.63
N TYR A 173 10.01 16.91 -11.61
CA TYR A 173 9.24 16.17 -10.62
C TYR A 173 9.81 16.29 -9.19
N ASN A 174 11.13 16.14 -9.04
CA ASN A 174 11.81 16.32 -7.75
C ASN A 174 11.90 17.80 -7.32
N ALA A 175 11.95 18.75 -8.25
CA ALA A 175 12.04 20.19 -7.96
C ALA A 175 10.77 20.77 -7.31
N GLY A 176 9.66 20.03 -7.24
CA GLY A 176 8.50 20.35 -6.42
C GLY A 176 8.74 20.21 -4.89
N GLY A 177 9.92 19.72 -4.49
CA GLY A 177 10.35 19.64 -3.08
C GLY A 177 11.87 19.68 -2.96
N ALA A 178 12.41 20.89 -2.77
CA ALA A 178 13.83 21.23 -2.50
C ALA A 178 14.80 21.28 -3.71
N ALA A 179 15.65 22.31 -3.68
CA ALA A 179 16.49 22.82 -4.77
C ALA A 179 17.69 21.92 -5.15
N PRO A 180 18.18 22.00 -6.41
CA PRO A 180 19.27 21.15 -6.88
C PRO A 180 20.64 21.60 -6.35
N GLN A 181 21.36 20.70 -5.67
CA GLN A 181 22.81 20.82 -5.51
C GLN A 181 23.51 20.27 -6.76
N GLN A 182 24.49 21.05 -7.24
CA GLN A 182 25.21 20.85 -8.49
C GLN A 182 25.98 19.51 -8.50
N ALA A 183 25.82 18.75 -9.59
CA ALA A 183 26.50 17.49 -9.81
C ALA A 183 27.96 17.69 -10.21
N GLN A 184 28.89 17.06 -9.49
CA GLN A 184 30.25 16.82 -9.97
C GLN A 184 30.26 15.69 -11.03
N PRO A 185 31.16 15.73 -12.03
CA PRO A 185 31.22 14.72 -13.07
C PRO A 185 31.67 13.35 -12.51
N PRO A 186 31.12 12.22 -13.01
CA PRO A 186 31.44 10.90 -12.49
C PRO A 186 32.86 10.48 -12.89
N GLN A 187 33.65 10.09 -11.88
CA GLN A 187 34.91 9.36 -12.06
C GLN A 187 34.62 7.94 -12.61
N PRO A 188 35.44 7.41 -13.53
CA PRO A 188 35.21 6.10 -14.11
C PRO A 188 35.69 5.01 -13.15
N GLN A 189 34.77 4.33 -12.45
CA GLN A 189 35.09 3.07 -11.80
C GLN A 189 34.70 1.90 -12.70
N ARG A 190 35.75 1.25 -13.20
CA ARG A 190 35.74 -0.01 -13.93
C ARG A 190 35.65 -1.16 -12.91
N HIS A 191 34.80 -2.13 -13.26
CA HIS A 191 34.85 -3.57 -12.91
C HIS A 191 33.95 -4.06 -11.76
N SER A 192 33.01 -4.90 -12.20
CA SER A 192 32.60 -6.18 -11.60
C SER A 192 31.96 -6.19 -10.22
N GLN A 193 30.63 -6.19 -10.18
CA GLN A 193 29.88 -7.13 -9.34
C GLN A 193 28.45 -7.31 -9.87
N GLN A 194 28.35 -8.19 -10.86
CA GLN A 194 27.08 -8.73 -11.35
C GLN A 194 26.73 -10.03 -10.59
N GLN A 195 27.16 -10.13 -9.32
CA GLN A 195 27.04 -11.34 -8.48
C GLN A 195 26.74 -10.98 -7.02
N GLN A 196 25.67 -10.22 -6.73
CA GLN A 196 25.15 -10.09 -5.36
C GLN A 196 23.62 -9.96 -5.31
N SER A 197 22.90 -10.61 -6.24
CA SER A 197 21.43 -10.70 -6.17
C SER A 197 20.91 -12.03 -5.60
N ASP A 198 21.82 -12.91 -5.15
CA ASP A 198 21.51 -14.31 -4.78
C ASP A 198 21.43 -14.55 -3.27
N THR A 199 21.63 -13.53 -2.45
CA THR A 199 21.61 -13.65 -0.97
C THR A 199 20.32 -13.17 -0.32
N LEU A 200 19.38 -12.61 -1.08
CA LEU A 200 18.09 -12.17 -0.56
C LEU A 200 16.97 -13.14 -0.92
N PRO A 201 16.09 -13.50 0.02
CA PRO A 201 14.81 -14.10 -0.32
C PRO A 201 14.06 -13.27 -1.34
N THR A 202 13.28 -13.97 -2.13
CA THR A 202 12.47 -13.56 -3.27
C THR A 202 11.52 -12.37 -3.02
N LEU A 203 11.44 -11.85 -1.80
CA LEU A 203 10.56 -10.78 -1.37
C LEU A 203 10.82 -9.43 -2.02
N GLY A 204 12.08 -9.15 -2.32
CA GLY A 204 12.41 -7.95 -3.07
C GLY A 204 11.81 -7.94 -4.48
N LYS A 205 11.62 -9.12 -5.08
CA LYS A 205 11.13 -9.28 -6.46
C LYS A 205 9.62 -9.54 -6.53
N ILE A 206 9.03 -10.23 -5.54
CA ILE A 206 7.61 -10.67 -5.59
C ILE A 206 6.64 -9.52 -5.26
N LEU A 207 6.91 -8.72 -4.22
CA LEU A 207 6.01 -7.60 -3.88
C LEU A 207 6.10 -6.46 -4.90
N ALA A 208 7.29 -6.20 -5.44
CA ALA A 208 7.48 -5.21 -6.49
C ALA A 208 6.86 -5.62 -7.83
N SER A 209 6.82 -6.93 -8.16
CA SER A 209 6.16 -7.44 -9.38
C SER A 209 4.67 -7.75 -9.21
N SER A 210 4.16 -7.79 -7.97
CA SER A 210 2.74 -7.97 -7.71
C SER A 210 1.98 -6.69 -8.03
N THR A 211 1.08 -6.76 -9.01
CA THR A 211 0.12 -5.68 -9.23
C THR A 211 -0.68 -5.45 -7.95
N PRO A 212 -0.80 -4.20 -7.45
CA PRO A 212 -1.67 -3.93 -6.32
C PRO A 212 -3.07 -4.45 -6.65
N PRO A 213 -3.78 -5.05 -5.68
CA PRO A 213 -5.11 -5.60 -5.94
C PRO A 213 -6.00 -4.51 -6.57
N PRO A 214 -6.93 -4.90 -7.47
CA PRO A 214 -7.77 -3.94 -8.16
C PRO A 214 -8.46 -3.01 -7.16
N ILE A 215 -8.60 -1.74 -7.56
CA ILE A 215 -9.31 -0.70 -6.80
C ILE A 215 -10.66 -1.27 -6.38
N GLN A 216 -10.78 -1.67 -5.11
CA GLN A 216 -12.09 -1.99 -4.56
C GLN A 216 -12.78 -0.65 -4.45
N LYS A 217 -13.80 -0.44 -5.32
CA LYS A 217 -14.74 0.66 -5.13
C LYS A 217 -15.18 0.60 -3.66
N PRO A 218 -15.27 1.75 -2.97
CA PRO A 218 -15.79 1.76 -1.61
C PRO A 218 -17.12 0.99 -1.63
N VAL A 219 -17.21 -0.06 -0.81
CA VAL A 219 -18.51 -0.61 -0.44
C VAL A 219 -19.17 0.54 0.29
N MET A 220 -19.98 1.32 -0.43
CA MET A 220 -20.81 2.32 0.20
C MET A 220 -21.64 1.56 1.23
N PRO A 221 -21.64 1.97 2.51
CA PRO A 221 -22.64 1.45 3.42
C PRO A 221 -23.99 1.70 2.73
N GLU A 222 -24.82 0.66 2.63
CA GLU A 222 -26.21 0.84 2.21
C GLU A 222 -26.74 2.03 3.01
N SER A 223 -27.18 3.06 2.28
CA SER A 223 -27.78 4.22 2.91
C SER A 223 -28.86 3.69 3.86
N PRO A 224 -28.85 4.04 5.16
CA PRO A 224 -29.91 3.61 6.05
C PRO A 224 -31.23 4.03 5.41
N GLN A 225 -32.06 3.04 5.06
CA GLN A 225 -33.41 3.27 4.56
C GLN A 225 -34.13 4.11 5.62
N MET A 226 -34.24 5.41 5.37
CA MET A 226 -35.13 6.24 6.16
C MET A 226 -36.55 5.73 5.92
N PRO A 227 -37.34 5.47 6.99
CA PRO A 227 -38.74 5.10 6.81
C PRO A 227 -39.46 6.22 6.07
N LEU A 228 -40.14 5.86 4.99
CA LEU A 228 -41.01 6.75 4.22
C LEU A 228 -42.03 7.41 5.17
N PRO A 229 -42.27 8.73 5.07
CA PRO A 229 -43.38 9.34 5.79
C PRO A 229 -44.71 8.74 5.32
N PRO A 230 -45.70 8.55 6.21
CA PRO A 230 -46.97 7.93 5.83
C PRO A 230 -47.68 8.78 4.77
N SER A 231 -48.08 8.11 3.68
CA SER A 231 -48.89 8.68 2.61
C SER A 231 -50.14 9.35 3.17
N SER A 232 -50.31 10.64 2.85
CA SER A 232 -51.53 11.40 3.09
C SER A 232 -52.73 10.64 2.54
N LYS A 233 -53.59 10.16 3.44
CA LYS A 233 -54.91 9.63 3.08
C LYS A 233 -55.71 10.71 2.37
N GLU A 234 -56.24 10.35 1.21
CA GLU A 234 -57.30 11.09 0.52
C GLU A 234 -58.48 11.35 1.49
N ALA A 235 -58.91 12.62 1.53
CA ALA A 235 -60.19 13.03 2.10
C ALA A 235 -61.17 13.32 0.95
N PRO A 236 -62.49 13.10 1.14
CA PRO A 236 -63.48 12.92 0.08
C PRO A 236 -63.93 14.25 -0.57
N PRO A 237 -64.62 14.20 -1.73
CA PRO A 237 -64.99 15.39 -2.47
C PRO A 237 -66.04 16.23 -1.73
N THR A 238 -65.81 17.53 -1.77
CA THR A 238 -66.70 18.61 -1.35
C THR A 238 -68.07 18.52 -2.05
N GLN A 239 -69.14 18.40 -1.27
CA GLN A 239 -70.48 18.83 -1.69
C GLN A 239 -70.82 20.19 -1.11
N SER A 240 -71.28 21.04 -2.02
CA SER A 240 -71.93 22.34 -1.89
C SER A 240 -72.95 22.41 -0.74
N GLY A 241 -73.00 23.54 -0.03
CA GLY A 241 -74.02 23.76 1.00
C GLY A 241 -73.85 25.05 1.79
N ILE A 242 -74.39 26.13 1.23
CA ILE A 242 -74.56 27.46 1.84
C ILE A 242 -75.40 27.36 3.12
N GLY A 243 -75.01 28.02 4.22
CA GLY A 243 -75.94 28.25 5.34
C GLY A 243 -75.37 28.69 6.70
N ARG A 244 -75.36 30.01 6.93
CA ARG A 244 -75.50 30.80 8.19
C ARG A 244 -75.19 30.16 9.55
N LEU A 245 -74.24 30.70 10.33
CA LEU A 245 -74.43 31.79 11.33
C LEU A 245 -75.53 31.48 12.38
N VAL A 246 -75.12 31.26 13.64
CA VAL A 246 -75.48 32.10 14.82
C VAL A 246 -75.16 31.39 16.14
N GLN A 247 -74.52 32.19 16.99
CA GLN A 247 -74.20 32.05 18.40
C GLN A 247 -75.44 31.79 19.32
N GLN A 248 -75.22 31.10 20.44
CA GLN A 248 -75.71 31.42 21.80
C GLN A 248 -76.43 30.31 22.60
N ARG A 249 -75.87 30.12 23.81
CA ARG A 249 -76.49 30.10 25.14
C ARG A 249 -77.27 28.87 25.65
N LYS A 250 -76.77 28.48 26.83
CA LYS A 250 -77.43 28.37 28.14
C LYS A 250 -78.00 27.00 28.55
N ASP A 251 -77.37 26.55 29.63
CA ASP A 251 -77.97 26.20 30.91
C ASP A 251 -78.90 24.98 31.00
N SER A 252 -78.45 24.09 31.88
CA SER A 252 -79.22 23.60 33.03
C SER A 252 -80.01 22.29 32.92
N GLN A 253 -79.78 21.51 33.99
CA GLN A 253 -80.63 20.50 34.63
C GLN A 253 -80.52 19.06 34.11
N LYS A 254 -79.95 18.14 34.90
CA LYS A 254 -80.36 17.52 36.19
C LYS A 254 -81.13 16.22 35.94
N SER A 255 -80.54 15.15 36.50
CA SER A 255 -81.17 14.02 37.18
C SER A 255 -81.93 12.97 36.35
N SER A 256 -81.46 11.74 36.56
CA SER A 256 -82.20 10.46 36.67
C SER A 256 -82.74 9.83 35.38
#